data_AF-A0A2A5XJV1-F1
#
_entry.id   AF-A0A2A5XJV1-F1
#
_cell.length_a   1.000
_cell.length_b   1.000
_cell.length_c   1.000
_cell.angle_alpha   90.00
_cell.angle_beta   90.00
_cell.angle_gamma   90.00
#
_symmetry.space_group_name_H-M   'P 1'
#
loop_
_entity.id
_entity.type
_entity.pdbx_description
1 polymer ?
#
loop_
_entity_poly.entity_id
_entity_poly.type
_entity_poly.pdbx_seq_one_letter_code
_entity_poly.pdbx_strand_id
1 'polypeptide(L)' 'MKITTQIIVTSIIFSLTTSCGGWSNKDKEIYLTECKRAKLDSVFCDCSLKKIVEKYTNFEEAMRNEEEFPEILISCKK' A
#
# COMPACT_ATOMS: atom_id res chain seq x y z
N MET A 1 -6.11 32.85 -40.87
CA MET A 1 -6.11 31.62 -40.04
C MET A 1 -4.70 31.32 -39.55
N LYS A 2 -4.34 31.70 -38.31
CA LYS A 2 -3.21 31.13 -37.56
C LYS A 2 -3.51 31.24 -36.05
N ILE A 3 -4.68 30.71 -35.66
CA ILE A 3 -5.12 30.64 -34.25
C ILE A 3 -4.97 29.18 -33.77
N THR A 4 -3.80 28.59 -34.00
CA THR A 4 -3.58 27.15 -33.71
C THR A 4 -2.20 26.86 -33.12
N THR A 5 -1.49 27.88 -32.60
CA THR A 5 -0.14 27.70 -32.03
C THR A 5 -0.04 28.19 -30.58
N GLN A 6 -1.16 28.23 -29.85
CA GLN A 6 -1.21 28.66 -28.44
C GLN A 6 -1.88 27.66 -27.48
N ILE A 7 -2.19 26.43 -27.92
CA ILE A 7 -2.96 25.47 -27.10
C ILE A 7 -2.14 24.23 -26.67
N ILE A 8 -0.88 24.08 -27.10
CA ILE A 8 -0.10 22.84 -26.86
C ILE A 8 0.92 22.98 -25.70
N VAL A 9 0.89 24.06 -24.91
CA VAL A 9 1.86 24.27 -23.81
C VAL A 9 1.24 24.04 -22.42
N THR A 10 -0.03 23.64 -22.33
CA THR A 10 -0.74 23.53 -21.03
C THR A 10 -0.91 22.13 -20.46
N SER A 11 -0.35 21.08 -21.08
CA SER A 11 -0.68 19.68 -20.69
C SER A 11 0.43 18.87 -20.02
N ILE A 12 1.54 19.45 -19.55
CA ILE A 12 2.69 18.66 -19.03
C ILE A 12 3.06 19.03 -17.59
N ILE A 13 2.10 19.33 -16.71
CA ILE A 13 2.38 19.47 -15.27
C ILE A 13 1.22 18.87 -14.46
N PHE A 14 1.02 17.55 -14.52
CA PHE A 14 0.12 16.87 -13.57
C PHE A 14 0.57 15.47 -13.13
N SER A 15 1.84 15.09 -13.29
CA SER A 15 2.26 13.71 -13.02
C SER A 15 3.29 13.54 -11.89
N LEU A 16 3.40 14.48 -10.95
CA LEU A 16 4.39 14.42 -9.87
C LEU A 16 3.82 14.14 -8.46
N THR A 17 2.56 13.69 -8.32
CA THR A 17 1.93 13.49 -6.99
C THR A 17 1.95 12.05 -6.45
N THR A 18 2.82 11.16 -6.92
CA THR A 18 2.81 9.75 -6.48
C THR A 18 3.87 9.40 -5.42
N SER A 19 3.98 10.15 -4.31
CA SER A 19 4.45 9.54 -3.05
C SER A 19 4.16 10.38 -1.80
N CYS A 20 2.90 10.78 -1.56
CA CYS A 20 2.53 11.39 -0.29
C CYS A 20 1.62 10.44 0.50
N GLY A 21 2.20 9.56 1.32
CA GLY A 21 1.46 8.83 2.36
C GLY A 21 1.20 7.34 2.10
N GLY A 22 2.22 6.59 1.67
CA GLY A 22 2.18 5.13 1.60
C GLY A 22 2.84 4.45 2.80
N TRP A 23 2.86 3.11 2.80
CA TRP A 23 3.62 2.32 3.77
C TRP A 23 5.12 2.64 3.74
N SER A 24 5.64 3.15 4.85
CA SER A 24 7.08 3.30 5.03
C SER A 24 7.77 1.94 5.25
N ASN A 25 9.09 1.90 5.09
CA ASN A 25 9.85 0.68 5.44
C ASN A 25 9.70 0.33 6.92
N LYS A 26 9.64 1.34 7.79
CA LYS A 26 9.43 1.16 9.22
C LYS A 26 8.06 0.53 9.53
N ASP A 27 7.01 0.93 8.83
CA ASP A 27 5.67 0.34 9.02
C ASP A 27 5.64 -1.14 8.65
N LYS A 28 6.32 -1.49 7.55
CA LYS A 28 6.47 -2.89 7.10
C LYS A 28 7.26 -3.70 8.11
N GLU A 29 8.36 -3.14 8.65
CA GLU A 29 9.16 -3.79 9.69
C GLU A 29 8.38 -4.01 10.99
N ILE A 30 7.60 -3.00 11.44
CA ILE A 30 6.73 -3.12 12.62
C ILE A 30 5.72 -4.24 12.40
N TYR A 31 5.02 -4.24 11.26
CA TYR A 31 4.04 -5.28 10.94
C TYR A 31 4.66 -6.68 10.97
N LEU A 32 5.80 -6.88 10.29
CA LEU A 32 6.49 -8.17 10.26
C LEU A 32 6.99 -8.60 11.65
N THR A 33 7.43 -7.64 12.46
CA THR A 33 7.89 -7.91 13.82
C THR A 33 6.74 -8.41 14.69
N GLU A 34 5.59 -7.74 14.66
CA GLU A 34 4.41 -8.15 15.44
C GLU A 34 3.80 -9.45 14.92
N CYS A 35 3.79 -9.67 13.60
CA CYS A 35 3.37 -10.94 13.02
C CYS A 35 4.23 -12.12 13.50
N LYS A 36 5.56 -11.96 13.50
CA LYS A 36 6.49 -12.97 14.03
C LYS A 36 6.34 -13.13 15.55
N ARG A 37 6.10 -12.04 16.28
CA ARG A 37 5.84 -12.06 17.73
C ARG A 37 4.59 -12.85 18.08
N ALA A 38 3.57 -12.82 17.23
CA ALA A 38 2.37 -13.66 17.32
C ALA A 38 2.65 -15.15 17.02
N LYS A 39 3.92 -15.54 16.82
CA LYS A 39 4.37 -16.91 16.49
C LYS A 39 3.78 -17.44 15.18
N LEU A 40 3.47 -16.54 14.25
CA LEU A 40 3.05 -16.91 12.90
C LEU A 40 4.29 -17.22 12.04
N ASP A 41 4.10 -18.11 11.08
CA ASP A 41 5.17 -18.52 10.17
C ASP A 41 5.67 -17.35 9.31
N SER A 42 6.96 -17.35 8.99
CA SER A 42 7.58 -16.28 8.19
C SER A 42 6.96 -16.13 6.79
N VAL A 43 6.60 -17.25 6.14
CA VAL A 43 5.95 -17.24 4.82
C VAL A 43 4.55 -16.64 4.94
N PHE A 44 3.84 -16.97 6.02
CA PHE A 44 2.55 -16.36 6.31
C PHE A 44 2.68 -14.84 6.49
N CYS A 45 3.65 -14.38 7.30
CA CYS A 45 3.85 -12.96 7.57
C CYS A 45 4.22 -12.14 6.33
N ASP A 46 5.05 -12.69 5.45
CA ASP A 46 5.42 -12.02 4.20
C ASP A 46 4.22 -11.97 3.23
N CYS A 47 3.46 -13.07 3.15
CA CYS A 47 2.22 -13.10 2.38
C CYS A 47 1.20 -12.09 2.93
N SER A 48 1.03 -12.04 4.25
CA SER A 48 0.03 -11.18 4.88
C SER A 48 0.36 -9.71 4.69
N LEU A 49 1.63 -9.33 4.85
CA LEU A 49 2.09 -7.97 4.55
C LEU A 49 1.78 -7.61 3.10
N LYS A 50 2.11 -8.47 2.15
CA LYS A 50 1.83 -8.23 0.73
C LYS A 50 0.35 -7.96 0.49
N LYS A 51 -0.53 -8.79 1.06
CA LYS A 51 -1.99 -8.65 0.89
C LYS A 51 -2.55 -7.38 1.51
N ILE A 52 -2.05 -6.98 2.68
CA ILE A 52 -2.51 -5.77 3.35
C ILE A 52 -2.02 -4.51 2.63
N VAL A 53 -0.78 -4.49 2.15
CA VAL A 53 -0.23 -3.37 1.35
C VAL A 53 -0.93 -3.23 0.00
N GLU A 54 -1.37 -4.34 -0.61
CA GLU A 54 -2.19 -4.33 -1.84
C GLU A 54 -3.59 -3.72 -1.61
N LYS A 55 -4.14 -3.85 -0.40
CA LYS A 55 -5.51 -3.46 -0.05
C LYS A 55 -5.63 -2.05 0.51
N TYR A 56 -4.67 -1.63 1.36
CA TYR A 56 -4.74 -0.37 2.10
C TYR A 56 -3.59 0.56 1.74
N THR A 57 -3.91 1.85 1.60
CA THR A 57 -2.97 2.85 1.10
C THR A 57 -1.84 3.10 2.10
N ASN A 58 -2.12 3.05 3.40
CA ASN A 58 -1.15 3.29 4.47
C ASN A 58 -1.41 2.42 5.71
N PHE A 59 -0.43 2.42 6.62
CA PHE A 59 -0.45 1.61 7.84
C PHE A 59 -1.63 1.94 8.75
N GLU A 60 -1.92 3.24 8.96
CA GLU A 60 -3.00 3.67 9.85
C GLU A 60 -4.37 3.22 9.34
N GLU A 61 -4.60 3.33 8.03
CA GLU A 61 -5.80 2.80 7.38
C GLU A 61 -5.93 1.29 7.58
N ALA A 62 -4.85 0.53 7.42
CA ALA A 62 -4.88 -0.91 7.65
C ALA A 62 -5.22 -1.26 9.11
N MET A 63 -4.68 -0.55 10.09
CA MET A 63 -4.97 -0.79 11.51
C MET A 63 -6.40 -0.39 11.90
N ARG A 64 -6.99 0.61 11.23
CA ARG A 64 -8.40 0.98 11.43
C ARG A 64 -9.39 -0.06 10.90
N ASN A 65 -8.96 -0.93 9.99
CA ASN A 65 -9.77 -1.97 9.34
C ASN A 65 -9.17 -3.37 9.61
N GLU A 66 -8.57 -3.57 10.78
CA GLU A 66 -7.92 -4.82 11.18
C GLU A 66 -8.92 -6.00 11.17
N GLU A 67 -10.19 -5.73 11.42
CA GLU A 67 -11.28 -6.71 11.41
C GLU A 67 -11.47 -7.41 10.05
N GLU A 68 -11.04 -6.81 8.94
CA GLU A 68 -11.08 -7.42 7.60
C GLU A 68 -9.92 -8.40 7.38
N PHE A 69 -8.89 -8.39 8.23
CA PHE A 69 -7.68 -9.18 8.02
C PHE A 69 -7.95 -10.69 7.89
N PRO A 70 -8.81 -11.33 8.69
CA PRO A 70 -9.08 -12.75 8.53
C PRO A 70 -9.52 -13.16 7.12
N GLU A 71 -10.31 -12.32 6.45
CA GLU A 71 -10.77 -12.55 5.08
C GLU A 71 -9.65 -12.31 4.07
N ILE A 72 -8.92 -11.19 4.21
CA ILE A 72 -7.79 -10.84 3.33
C ILE A 72 -6.69 -11.92 3.38
N LEU A 73 -6.42 -12.42 4.58
CA LEU A 73 -5.29 -13.29 4.88
C LEU A 73 -5.61 -14.79 4.72
N ILE A 74 -6.85 -15.16 4.40
CA ILE A 74 -7.24 -16.57 4.18
C ILE A 74 -6.39 -17.23 3.09
N SER A 75 -5.99 -16.45 2.09
CA SER A 75 -5.15 -16.90 0.98
C SER A 75 -3.70 -17.23 1.37
N CYS A 76 -3.24 -16.76 2.54
CA CYS A 76 -1.89 -16.97 3.05
C CYS A 76 -1.74 -18.25 3.88
N LYS A 77 -2.83 -18.98 4.14
CA LYS A 77 -2.83 -20.24 4.92
C LYS A 77 -2.50 -21.51 4.10
N LYS A 78 -2.06 -21.34 2.84
CA LYS A 78 -1.68 -22.43 1.94
C LYS A 78 -0.20 -22.72 2.06
#